data_AF-A0A536Q3A4-F1
#
_entry.id   AF-A0A536Q3A4-F1
#
_cell.length_a   1.000
_cell.length_b   1.000
_cell.length_c   1.000
_cell.angle_alpha   90.00
_cell.angle_beta   90.00
_cell.angle_gamma   90.00
#
_symmetry.space_group_name_H-M   'P 1'
#
loop_
_entity.id
_entity.type
_entity.pdbx_description
1 polymer ?
#
loop_
_entity_poly.entity_id
_entity_poly.type
_entity_poly.pdbx_seq_one_letter_code
_entity_poly.pdbx_strand_id
1 'polypeptide(L)'
;MIRPRLWVSPIPYGLGRTKPNHYLEIARTVWENRRDLPYAWRILSRGVCDGCALGVAGFHDWTMDGIHLCTTRLDLLKLNTARALDPAVLAHVAALPRSSAALRALGRLPCPMHRRRGESGFRRVSWDEALALAAARIRESAPDRIGFYLMAQANALIAGGRRDPVSGVPDYNATVELARP
;
A
#
# COMPACT_ATOMS: atom_id res chain seq x y z
N MET A 1 -7.87 -30.61 -41.61
CA MET A 1 -8.87 -29.63 -42.08
C MET A 1 -9.53 -28.98 -40.88
N ILE A 2 -9.36 -27.66 -40.72
CA ILE A 2 -9.93 -26.89 -39.60
C ILE A 2 -11.45 -26.78 -39.83
N ARG A 3 -12.28 -26.95 -38.78
CA ARG A 3 -13.76 -26.86 -38.84
C ARG A 3 -14.28 -25.71 -37.94
N PRO A 4 -14.24 -24.45 -38.40
CA PRO A 4 -14.57 -23.27 -37.57
C PRO A 4 -16.00 -23.25 -37.01
N ARG A 5 -16.94 -23.87 -37.72
CA ARG A 5 -18.35 -24.02 -37.30
C ARG A 5 -18.57 -24.85 -36.02
N LEU A 6 -17.56 -25.58 -35.56
CA LEU A 6 -17.61 -26.35 -34.31
C LEU A 6 -16.90 -25.63 -33.15
N TRP A 7 -16.41 -24.42 -33.37
CA TRP A 7 -15.70 -23.66 -32.35
C TRP A 7 -16.69 -22.96 -31.42
N VAL A 8 -16.51 -23.15 -30.11
CA VAL A 8 -17.22 -22.40 -29.06
C VAL A 8 -16.63 -20.98 -28.91
N SER A 9 -15.41 -20.75 -29.40
CA SER A 9 -14.73 -19.45 -29.43
C SER A 9 -13.64 -19.43 -30.51
N PRO A 10 -13.38 -18.28 -31.17
CA PRO A 10 -12.20 -18.11 -32.03
C PRO A 10 -10.88 -18.09 -31.26
N ILE A 11 -10.94 -18.08 -29.93
CA ILE A 11 -9.78 -18.05 -29.05
C ILE A 11 -9.22 -19.47 -28.91
N PRO A 12 -7.96 -19.72 -29.31
CA PRO A 12 -7.35 -21.05 -29.22
C PRO A 12 -7.30 -21.49 -27.76
N TYR A 13 -7.80 -22.70 -27.49
CA TYR A 13 -7.81 -23.34 -26.16
C TYR A 13 -8.44 -22.52 -25.03
N GLY A 14 -9.31 -21.55 -25.34
CA GLY A 14 -9.94 -20.70 -24.32
C GLY A 14 -8.95 -19.78 -23.58
N LEU A 15 -7.83 -19.41 -24.22
CA LEU A 15 -6.84 -18.48 -23.68
C LEU A 15 -7.51 -17.21 -23.09
N GLY A 16 -7.31 -16.94 -21.80
CA GLY A 16 -7.95 -15.79 -21.14
C GLY A 16 -9.40 -16.00 -20.68
N ARG A 17 -10.03 -17.16 -20.95
CA ARG A 17 -11.42 -17.46 -20.56
C ARG A 17 -11.53 -18.22 -19.24
N THR A 18 -10.48 -18.92 -18.82
CA THR A 18 -10.40 -19.63 -17.52
C THR A 18 -9.29 -18.98 -16.67
N LYS A 19 -9.62 -18.52 -15.46
CA LYS A 19 -8.62 -18.09 -14.47
C LYS A 19 -7.87 -19.32 -13.93
N PRO A 20 -6.60 -19.20 -13.51
CA PRO A 20 -5.80 -17.97 -13.46
C PRO A 20 -4.88 -17.79 -14.70
N ASN A 21 -4.89 -16.59 -15.28
CA ASN A 21 -3.89 -16.15 -16.28
C ASN A 21 -2.77 -15.30 -15.62
N HIS A 22 -2.52 -15.53 -14.33
CA HIS A 22 -1.71 -14.62 -13.50
C HIS A 22 -0.20 -14.88 -13.58
N TYR A 23 0.25 -15.84 -14.39
CA TYR A 23 1.67 -16.14 -14.55
C TYR A 23 2.49 -14.94 -15.05
N LEU A 24 1.91 -14.15 -15.97
CA LEU A 24 2.55 -12.91 -16.44
C LEU A 24 2.68 -11.87 -15.33
N GLU A 25 1.65 -11.74 -14.47
CA GLU A 25 1.69 -10.83 -13.33
C GLU A 25 2.72 -11.29 -12.30
N ILE A 26 2.79 -12.59 -12.02
CA ILE A 26 3.81 -13.17 -11.14
C ILE A 26 5.22 -12.89 -11.70
N ALA A 27 5.45 -13.16 -12.98
CA ALA A 27 6.75 -12.89 -13.62
C ALA A 27 7.11 -11.40 -13.56
N ARG A 28 6.13 -10.52 -13.80
CA ARG A 28 6.30 -9.07 -13.66
C ARG A 28 6.64 -8.68 -12.21
N THR A 29 5.95 -9.21 -11.21
CA THR A 29 6.25 -8.95 -9.80
C THR A 29 7.66 -9.38 -9.43
N VAL A 30 8.09 -10.57 -9.85
CA VAL A 30 9.47 -11.05 -9.64
C VAL A 30 10.46 -10.07 -10.28
N TRP A 31 10.19 -9.61 -11.50
CA TRP A 31 11.05 -8.64 -12.18
C TRP A 31 11.11 -7.28 -11.48
N GLU A 32 9.97 -6.73 -11.04
CA GLU A 32 9.89 -5.46 -10.32
C GLU A 32 10.65 -5.52 -8.99
N ASN A 33 10.65 -6.67 -8.32
CA ASN A 33 11.30 -6.91 -7.03
C ASN A 33 12.69 -7.57 -7.14
N ARG A 34 13.22 -7.78 -8.35
CA ARG A 34 14.45 -8.59 -8.62
C ARG A 34 15.70 -8.18 -7.85
N ARG A 35 15.73 -6.95 -7.33
CA ARG A 35 16.86 -6.39 -6.59
C ARG A 35 16.81 -6.70 -5.09
N ASP A 36 15.70 -7.22 -4.58
CA ASP A 36 15.50 -7.51 -3.16
C ASP A 36 14.61 -8.75 -2.93
N LEU A 37 14.81 -9.79 -3.75
CA LEU A 37 14.00 -11.03 -3.71
C LEU A 37 14.01 -11.72 -2.33
N PRO A 38 15.14 -11.82 -1.60
CA PRO A 38 15.14 -12.42 -0.27
C PRO A 38 14.25 -11.65 0.72
N TYR A 39 14.25 -10.31 0.64
CA TYR A 39 13.40 -9.49 1.49
C TYR A 39 11.93 -9.58 1.07
N ALA A 40 11.64 -9.51 -0.23
CA ALA A 40 10.31 -9.75 -0.80
C ALA A 40 9.73 -11.09 -0.32
N TRP A 41 10.53 -12.17 -0.34
CA TRP A 41 10.12 -13.47 0.18
C TRP A 41 9.81 -13.44 1.68
N ARG A 42 10.63 -12.73 2.47
CA ARG A 42 10.38 -12.57 3.91
C ARG A 42 9.07 -11.83 4.18
N ILE A 43 8.75 -10.79 3.40
CA ILE A 43 7.47 -10.09 3.48
C ILE A 43 6.30 -11.03 3.14
N LEU A 44 6.41 -11.82 2.07
CA LEU A 44 5.34 -12.74 1.68
C LEU A 44 5.15 -13.89 2.67
N SER A 45 6.24 -14.47 3.18
CA SER A 45 6.19 -15.64 4.07
C SER A 45 5.89 -15.32 5.53
N ARG A 46 6.21 -14.10 5.99
CA ARG A 46 6.08 -13.70 7.42
C ARG A 46 5.24 -12.47 7.66
N GLY A 47 4.96 -11.68 6.63
CA GLY A 47 4.18 -10.45 6.74
C GLY A 47 2.68 -10.66 6.57
N VAL A 48 1.93 -9.63 6.92
CA VAL A 48 0.50 -9.50 6.62
C VAL A 48 0.29 -8.95 5.21
N CYS A 49 -0.90 -9.14 4.64
CA CYS A 49 -1.23 -8.57 3.33
C CYS A 49 -1.47 -7.06 3.42
N ASP A 50 -0.72 -6.23 2.70
CA ASP A 50 -0.92 -4.76 2.68
C ASP A 50 -2.26 -4.33 2.05
N GLY A 51 -2.86 -5.17 1.20
CA GLY A 51 -4.12 -4.86 0.51
C GLY A 51 -5.37 -5.25 1.30
N CYS A 52 -5.29 -6.32 2.11
CA CYS A 52 -6.42 -6.87 2.84
C CYS A 52 -6.20 -6.90 4.36
N ALA A 53 -5.08 -6.32 4.83
CA ALA A 53 -4.56 -5.98 6.16
C ALA A 53 -4.71 -6.99 7.32
N LEU A 54 -5.81 -7.73 7.39
CA LEU A 54 -6.18 -8.53 8.55
C LEU A 54 -6.43 -10.00 8.20
N GLY A 55 -6.69 -10.35 6.93
CA GLY A 55 -7.00 -11.72 6.48
C GLY A 55 -5.82 -12.69 6.42
N VAL A 56 -4.74 -12.28 5.75
CA VAL A 56 -3.68 -13.20 5.31
C VAL A 56 -2.39 -12.91 6.08
N ALA A 57 -1.87 -13.92 6.77
CA ALA A 57 -0.57 -13.91 7.43
C ALA A 57 0.34 -14.98 6.80
N GLY A 58 1.52 -14.58 6.34
CA GLY A 58 2.34 -15.46 5.51
C GLY A 58 1.60 -15.84 4.23
N PHE A 59 1.41 -17.12 3.96
CA PHE A 59 0.67 -17.58 2.76
C PHE A 59 -0.74 -18.08 3.05
N HIS A 60 -1.27 -17.90 4.26
CA HIS A 60 -2.53 -18.53 4.66
C HIS A 60 -3.49 -17.53 5.31
N ASP A 61 -4.79 -17.83 5.23
CA ASP A 61 -5.87 -17.16 5.97
C ASP A 61 -6.86 -18.19 6.53
N TRP A 62 -7.95 -17.70 7.12
CA TRP A 62 -9.04 -18.52 7.65
C TRP A 62 -10.17 -18.79 6.65
N THR A 63 -10.06 -18.28 5.41
CA THR A 63 -11.15 -18.30 4.42
C THR A 63 -11.05 -19.53 3.54
N MET A 64 -9.84 -19.95 3.18
CA MET A 64 -9.61 -21.05 2.25
C MET A 64 -8.50 -21.99 2.71
N ASP A 65 -8.69 -23.27 2.44
CA ASP A 65 -7.64 -24.27 2.62
C ASP A 65 -6.59 -24.11 1.51
N GLY A 66 -5.37 -23.70 1.89
CA GLY A 66 -4.22 -23.60 0.98
C GLY A 66 -3.58 -22.21 0.92
N ILE A 67 -2.76 -21.99 -0.13
CA ILE A 67 -2.01 -20.73 -0.31
C ILE A 67 -2.94 -19.61 -0.77
N HIS A 68 -3.07 -18.56 0.04
CA HIS A 68 -3.68 -17.30 -0.32
C HIS A 68 -2.61 -16.30 -0.78
N LEU A 69 -2.45 -16.17 -2.10
CA LEU A 69 -1.60 -15.17 -2.72
C LEU A 69 -2.32 -14.52 -3.91
N CYS A 70 -2.94 -13.35 -3.66
CA CYS A 70 -3.63 -12.59 -4.70
C CYS A 70 -2.68 -11.67 -5.48
N THR A 71 -3.09 -11.30 -6.69
CA THR A 71 -2.30 -10.43 -7.58
C THR A 71 -2.16 -9.01 -7.04
N THR A 72 -3.15 -8.53 -6.29
CA THR A 72 -3.06 -7.25 -5.58
C THR A 72 -1.92 -7.25 -4.56
N ARG A 73 -1.77 -8.31 -3.78
CA ARG A 73 -0.66 -8.44 -2.82
C ARG A 73 0.69 -8.48 -3.52
N LEU A 74 0.78 -9.21 -4.63
CA LEU A 74 1.99 -9.26 -5.46
C LEU A 74 2.33 -7.89 -6.07
N ASP A 75 1.34 -7.12 -6.53
CA ASP A 75 1.55 -5.78 -7.09
C ASP A 75 2.02 -4.78 -6.02
N LEU A 76 1.48 -4.87 -4.80
CA LEU A 76 1.86 -3.99 -3.68
C LEU A 76 3.26 -4.27 -3.11
N LEU A 77 3.82 -5.46 -3.36
CA LEU A 77 5.14 -5.85 -2.86
C LEU A 77 6.26 -4.84 -3.22
N LYS A 78 6.13 -4.22 -4.41
CA LYS A 78 7.07 -3.20 -4.90
C LYS A 78 7.14 -1.96 -4.01
N LEU A 79 6.10 -1.68 -3.22
CA LEU A 79 6.10 -0.54 -2.28
C LEU A 79 7.05 -0.81 -1.11
N ASN A 80 7.11 -2.05 -0.63
CA ASN A 80 7.97 -2.44 0.49
C ASN A 80 9.44 -2.59 0.07
N THR A 81 9.68 -3.04 -1.17
CA THR A 81 11.03 -3.20 -1.74
C THR A 81 11.52 -1.94 -2.47
N ALA A 82 10.72 -0.87 -2.51
CA ALA A 82 11.09 0.40 -3.12
C ALA A 82 12.37 0.94 -2.47
N ARG A 83 13.40 1.22 -3.28
CA ARG A 83 14.64 1.83 -2.79
C ARG A 83 14.39 3.25 -2.31
N ALA A 84 15.24 3.72 -1.41
CA ALA A 84 15.33 5.13 -1.07
C ALA A 84 15.52 5.96 -2.34
N LEU A 85 14.70 7.00 -2.51
CA LEU A 85 14.97 8.03 -3.52
C LEU A 85 16.21 8.84 -3.14
N ASP A 86 16.87 9.42 -4.13
CA ASP A 86 17.91 10.43 -3.91
C ASP A 86 17.25 11.77 -3.51
N PRO A 87 17.45 12.29 -2.30
CA PRO A 87 16.85 13.56 -1.87
C PRO A 87 17.13 14.75 -2.80
N ALA A 88 18.23 14.71 -3.56
CA ALA A 88 18.58 15.77 -4.52
C ALA A 88 17.50 15.99 -5.59
N VAL A 89 16.73 14.94 -5.96
CA VAL A 89 15.64 15.07 -6.94
C VAL A 89 14.50 15.97 -6.45
N LEU A 90 14.42 16.21 -5.14
CA LEU A 90 13.39 17.05 -4.52
C LEU A 90 13.81 18.52 -4.41
N ALA A 91 15.04 18.88 -4.81
CA ALA A 91 15.56 20.25 -4.74
C ALA A 91 14.80 21.24 -5.64
N HIS A 92 14.12 20.75 -6.69
CA HIS A 92 13.34 21.57 -7.62
C HIS A 92 11.98 20.94 -7.92
N VAL A 93 10.94 21.41 -7.22
CA VAL A 93 9.59 20.82 -7.34
C VAL A 93 8.97 21.01 -8.72
N ALA A 94 9.35 22.08 -9.44
CA ALA A 94 8.89 22.31 -10.80
C ALA A 94 9.36 21.24 -11.80
N ALA A 95 10.46 20.54 -11.49
CA ALA A 95 11.00 19.46 -12.33
C ALA A 95 10.40 18.09 -12.00
N LEU A 96 9.60 17.98 -10.93
CA LEU A 96 9.00 16.71 -10.55
C LEU A 96 7.90 16.28 -11.53
N PRO A 97 7.79 14.98 -11.82
CA PRO A 97 6.72 14.48 -12.65
C PRO A 97 5.36 14.70 -11.99
N ARG A 98 4.33 14.95 -12.80
CA ARG A 98 2.96 15.19 -12.31
C ARG A 98 2.18 13.92 -12.03
N SER A 99 2.61 12.78 -12.58
CA SER A 99 1.89 11.52 -12.39
C SER A 99 2.31 10.82 -11.10
N SER A 100 1.31 10.32 -10.37
CA SER A 100 1.55 9.59 -9.12
C SER A 100 2.42 8.34 -9.34
N ALA A 101 2.27 7.66 -10.48
CA ALA A 101 3.11 6.52 -10.84
C ALA A 101 4.58 6.91 -11.02
N ALA A 102 4.88 8.01 -11.72
CA ALA A 102 6.25 8.47 -11.91
C ALA A 102 6.87 8.99 -10.61
N LEU A 103 6.09 9.65 -9.74
CA LEU A 103 6.57 10.05 -8.41
C LEU A 103 6.96 8.83 -7.56
N ARG A 104 6.15 7.76 -7.54
CA ARG A 104 6.50 6.52 -6.83
C ARG A 104 7.74 5.84 -7.42
N ALA A 105 7.95 5.94 -8.74
CA ALA A 105 9.11 5.38 -9.41
C ALA A 105 10.44 6.06 -9.00
N LEU A 106 10.40 7.26 -8.42
CA LEU A 106 11.59 7.91 -7.84
C LEU A 106 12.14 7.14 -6.62
N GLY A 107 11.29 6.38 -5.93
CA GLY A 107 11.62 5.62 -4.73
C GLY A 107 10.87 6.10 -3.49
N ARG A 108 11.16 5.47 -2.34
CA ARG A 108 10.61 5.85 -1.03
C ARG A 108 11.36 7.05 -0.45
N LEU A 109 10.67 7.93 0.28
CA LEU A 109 11.31 9.00 1.05
C LEU A 109 12.19 8.39 2.15
N PRO A 110 13.51 8.65 2.18
CA PRO A 110 14.41 8.04 3.16
C PRO A 110 14.50 8.81 4.48
N CYS A 111 14.09 10.08 4.49
CA CYS A 111 14.25 10.97 5.62
C CYS A 111 13.23 12.12 5.56
N PRO A 112 13.02 12.85 6.68
CA PRO A 112 12.21 14.04 6.68
C PRO A 112 12.73 15.11 5.71
N MET A 113 11.80 15.70 4.95
CA MET A 113 12.07 16.73 3.97
C MET A 113 11.23 17.96 4.29
N HIS A 114 11.82 19.14 4.28
CA HIS A 114 11.14 20.39 4.58
C HIS A 114 11.29 21.36 3.41
N ARG A 115 10.21 22.06 3.08
CA ARG A 115 10.18 23.15 2.11
C ARG A 115 9.36 24.29 2.69
N ARG A 116 9.91 25.50 2.69
CA ARG A 116 9.16 26.71 3.05
C ARG A 116 8.40 27.26 1.86
N ARG A 117 7.38 28.06 2.15
CA ARG A 117 6.66 28.83 1.13
C ARG A 117 7.65 29.70 0.37
N GLY A 118 7.60 29.64 -0.97
CA GLY A 118 8.49 30.41 -1.85
C GLY A 118 9.80 29.71 -2.21
N GLU A 119 10.21 28.65 -1.50
CA GLU A 119 11.41 27.89 -1.86
C GLU A 119 11.17 27.02 -3.12
N SER A 120 12.22 26.83 -3.92
CA SER A 120 12.18 26.07 -5.17
C SER A 120 11.97 24.57 -4.98
N GLY A 121 12.40 24.01 -3.84
CA GLY A 121 12.16 22.62 -3.48
C GLY A 121 12.48 22.29 -2.03
N PHE A 122 12.64 21.01 -1.74
CA PHE A 122 12.80 20.49 -0.40
C PHE A 122 14.27 20.34 -0.02
N ARG A 123 14.57 20.59 1.26
CA ARG A 123 15.84 20.22 1.89
C ARG A 123 15.62 19.09 2.89
N ARG A 124 16.64 18.26 3.09
CA ARG A 124 16.67 17.27 4.16
C ARG A 124 16.73 17.99 5.51
N VAL A 125 16.00 17.45 6.49
CA VAL A 125 16.04 17.88 7.90
C VAL A 125 16.22 16.68 8.81
N SER A 126 16.65 16.91 10.05
CA SER A 126 16.66 15.85 11.07
C SER A 126 15.23 15.56 11.55
N TRP A 127 15.04 14.40 12.19
CA TRP A 127 13.78 14.09 12.87
C TRP A 127 13.47 15.10 13.99
N ASP A 128 14.48 15.49 14.78
CA ASP A 128 14.31 16.50 15.83
C ASP A 128 13.85 17.85 15.26
N GLU A 129 14.44 18.30 14.15
CA GLU A 129 14.03 19.53 13.49
C GLU A 129 12.59 19.43 12.94
N ALA A 130 12.26 18.31 12.29
CA ALA A 130 10.91 18.09 11.75
C ALA A 130 9.84 18.07 12.84
N LEU A 131 10.09 17.35 13.94
CA LEU A 131 9.17 17.26 15.07
C LEU A 131 9.07 18.58 15.82
N ALA A 132 10.19 19.29 16.03
CA ALA A 132 10.19 20.60 16.65
C ALA A 132 9.39 21.62 15.83
N LEU A 133 9.55 21.62 14.50
CA LEU A 133 8.78 22.48 13.59
C LEU A 133 7.28 22.18 13.66
N ALA A 134 6.89 20.91 13.58
CA ALA A 134 5.49 20.50 13.67
C ALA A 134 4.88 20.91 15.02
N ALA A 135 5.58 20.61 16.12
CA ALA A 135 5.12 20.93 17.47
C ALA A 135 5.00 22.45 17.71
N ALA A 136 5.94 23.24 17.19
CA ALA A 136 5.85 24.70 17.27
C ALA A 136 4.58 25.23 16.57
N ARG A 137 4.30 24.77 15.34
CA ARG A 137 3.10 25.20 14.60
C ARG A 137 1.80 24.76 15.22
N ILE A 138 1.77 23.58 15.82
CA ILE A 138 0.61 23.10 16.59
C ILE A 138 0.37 24.01 17.80
N ARG A 139 1.42 24.36 18.57
CA ARG A 139 1.29 25.24 19.75
C ARG A 139 0.87 26.68 19.39
N GLU A 140 1.30 27.17 18.24
CA GLU A 140 0.93 28.51 17.74
C GLU A 140 -0.50 28.57 17.17
N SER A 141 -1.13 27.41 16.93
CA SER A 141 -2.46 27.32 16.32
C SER A 141 -3.54 27.10 17.38
N ALA A 142 -4.72 27.68 17.16
CA ALA A 142 -5.88 27.37 17.98
C ALA A 142 -6.42 25.96 17.63
N PRO A 143 -6.93 25.18 18.61
CA PRO A 143 -7.35 23.79 18.37
C PRO A 143 -8.41 23.63 17.27
N ASP A 144 -9.32 24.59 17.14
CA ASP A 144 -10.37 24.67 16.11
C ASP A 144 -9.83 24.94 14.69
N ARG A 145 -8.54 25.27 14.57
CA ARG A 145 -7.83 25.52 13.30
C ARG A 145 -6.89 24.37 12.91
N ILE A 146 -6.90 23.27 13.66
CA ILE A 146 -6.10 22.07 13.39
C ILE A 146 -7.04 20.93 13.02
N GLY A 147 -6.75 20.27 11.89
CA GLY A 147 -7.47 19.07 11.46
C GLY A 147 -6.49 17.91 11.27
N PHE A 148 -6.92 16.71 11.65
CA PHE A 148 -6.20 15.46 11.39
C PHE A 148 -6.99 14.63 10.39
N TYR A 149 -6.33 14.21 9.32
CA TYR A 149 -6.87 13.27 8.35
C TYR A 149 -6.11 11.95 8.46
N LEU A 150 -6.82 10.90 8.85
CA LEU A 150 -6.28 9.56 9.03
C LEU A 150 -6.76 8.65 7.90
N MET A 151 -5.87 7.75 7.45
CA MET A 151 -6.21 6.67 6.53
C MET A 151 -6.62 5.43 7.35
N ALA A 152 -7.47 4.57 6.80
CA ALA A 152 -7.99 3.39 7.51
C ALA A 152 -6.91 2.51 8.15
N GLN A 153 -5.74 2.38 7.50
CA GLN A 153 -4.61 1.60 8.00
C GLN A 153 -3.81 2.28 9.12
N ALA A 154 -4.06 3.57 9.39
CA ALA A 154 -3.38 4.38 10.39
C ALA A 154 -4.26 4.72 11.60
N ASN A 155 -5.44 4.09 11.69
CA ASN A 155 -6.32 4.25 12.85
C ASN A 155 -5.66 3.72 14.11
N ALA A 156 -5.96 4.35 15.24
CA ALA A 156 -5.56 3.84 16.54
C ALA A 156 -6.16 2.44 16.73
N LEU A 157 -5.33 1.47 17.13
CA LEU A 157 -5.83 0.19 17.58
C LEU A 157 -6.60 0.41 18.88
N ILE A 158 -7.91 0.21 18.83
CA ILE A 158 -8.77 0.28 20.01
C ILE A 158 -8.86 -1.13 20.58
N ALA A 159 -8.83 -1.27 21.90
CA ALA A 159 -9.07 -2.57 22.51
C ALA A 159 -10.45 -3.12 22.09
N GLY A 160 -10.51 -4.40 21.73
CA GLY A 160 -11.74 -5.06 21.31
C GLY A 160 -12.92 -4.83 22.28
N GLY A 161 -14.11 -4.61 21.73
CA GLY A 161 -15.32 -4.30 22.52
C GLY A 161 -15.49 -2.81 22.88
N ARG A 162 -14.54 -1.94 22.52
CA ARG A 162 -14.66 -0.49 22.71
C ARG A 162 -14.92 0.22 21.37
N ARG A 163 -15.58 1.37 21.44
CA ARG A 163 -15.82 2.27 20.30
C ARG A 163 -15.06 3.58 20.51
N ASP A 164 -14.58 4.16 19.42
CA ASP A 164 -14.06 5.52 19.46
C ASP A 164 -15.21 6.49 19.80
N PRO A 165 -15.11 7.31 20.86
CA PRO A 165 -16.19 8.18 21.31
C PRO A 165 -16.51 9.31 20.32
N VAL A 166 -15.60 9.61 19.38
CA VAL A 166 -15.75 10.71 18.42
C VAL A 166 -16.37 10.23 17.11
N SER A 167 -15.86 9.15 16.53
CA SER A 167 -16.31 8.61 15.23
C SER A 167 -17.41 7.56 15.37
N GLY A 168 -17.57 6.93 16.54
CA GLY A 168 -18.55 5.86 16.77
C GLY A 168 -18.29 4.57 15.99
N VAL A 169 -17.17 4.52 15.25
CA VAL A 169 -16.80 3.40 14.39
C VAL A 169 -16.40 2.21 15.28
N PRO A 170 -17.10 1.07 15.20
CA PRO A 170 -16.63 -0.13 15.86
C PRO A 170 -15.31 -0.55 15.24
N ASP A 171 -14.38 -1.00 16.06
CA ASP A 171 -13.19 -1.70 15.60
C ASP A 171 -13.63 -2.78 14.59
N TYR A 172 -12.93 -2.92 13.47
CA TYR A 172 -13.30 -3.81 12.34
C TYR A 172 -13.36 -5.29 12.76
N ASN A 173 -13.01 -5.58 14.01
CA ASN A 173 -13.19 -6.82 14.75
C ASN A 173 -14.61 -6.97 15.35
N ALA A 174 -15.66 -6.54 14.64
CA ALA A 174 -17.03 -6.72 15.11
C ALA A 174 -17.39 -8.21 15.14
N THR A 175 -17.74 -8.73 16.32
CA THR A 175 -18.39 -10.03 16.45
C THR A 175 -19.85 -9.88 16.05
N VAL A 176 -20.23 -10.49 14.91
CA VAL A 176 -21.63 -10.51 14.44
C VAL A 176 -22.26 -11.81 14.91
N GLU A 177 -23.24 -11.72 15.80
CA GLU A 177 -24.06 -12.86 16.19
C GLU A 177 -25.32 -12.88 15.31
N LEU A 178 -25.40 -13.87 14.42
CA LEU A 178 -26.56 -14.05 13.54
C LEU A 178 -27.66 -14.80 14.28
N ALA A 179 -28.60 -14.06 14.86
CA ALA A 179 -29.88 -14.63 15.27
C ALA A 179 -30.75 -14.85 14.03
N ARG A 180 -31.12 -16.11 13.74
CA ARG A 180 -32.22 -16.40 12.81
C ARG A 180 -33.55 -16.18 13.55
N PRO A 181 -34.56 -15.60 12.88
CA PRO A 181 -35.92 -15.53 13.44
C PRO A 181 -36.51 -16.93 13.68
#